data_AF-A0AA88SCX0-F1
#
_entry.id   AF-A0AA88SCX0-F1
#
_cell.length_a   1.000
_cell.length_b   1.000
_cell.length_c   1.000
_cell.angle_alpha   90.00
_cell.angle_beta   90.00
_cell.angle_gamma   90.00
#
_symmetry.space_group_name_H-M   'P 1'
#
loop_
_entity.id
_entity.type
_entity.pdbx_description
1 polymer ?
#
loop_
_entity_poly.entity_id
_entity_poly.type
_entity_poly.pdbx_seq_one_letter_code
_entity_poly.pdbx_strand_id
1 'polypeptide(L)'
;MSFVKHLSFCLHSVNLLNTPDSFCPKKFFQLCGLTKKSPQDVKKVFGILDNDASGFIEEEELKFFLQRFNPGARVLTDKETKTFLSVADDDSDGRIGAEEFQAMVLS
;
A
#
# COMPACT_ATOMS: atom_id res chain seq x y z
N MET A 1 16.83 4.66 -5.25
CA MET A 1 15.99 5.83 -5.60
C MET A 1 15.18 5.72 -6.89
N SER A 2 15.39 4.74 -7.79
CA SER A 2 14.61 4.63 -9.05
C SER A 2 13.24 3.92 -8.95
N PHE A 3 13.06 3.02 -7.98
CA PHE A 3 11.83 2.20 -7.91
C PHE A 3 10.60 3.00 -7.48
N VAL A 4 10.73 3.81 -6.42
CA VAL A 4 9.63 4.64 -5.88
C VAL A 4 9.26 5.77 -6.85
N LYS A 5 10.26 6.35 -7.55
CA LYS A 5 10.02 7.39 -8.58
C LYS A 5 9.23 6.85 -9.79
N HIS A 6 9.46 5.60 -10.19
CA HIS A 6 8.69 4.96 -11.26
C HIS A 6 7.26 4.64 -10.80
N LEU A 7 7.08 4.21 -9.56
CA LEU A 7 5.77 4.05 -8.93
C LEU A 7 4.97 5.37 -8.89
N SER A 8 5.64 6.47 -8.54
CA SER A 8 5.07 7.82 -8.50
C SER A 8 4.59 8.30 -9.89
N PHE A 9 5.24 7.85 -10.97
CA PHE A 9 4.85 8.17 -12.35
C PHE A 9 3.58 7.42 -12.80
N CYS A 10 3.42 6.15 -12.40
CA CYS A 10 2.15 5.43 -12.61
C CYS A 10 1.00 6.14 -11.91
N LEU A 11 1.25 6.68 -10.71
CA LEU A 11 0.24 7.38 -9.91
C LEU A 11 -0.35 8.62 -10.58
N HIS A 12 0.44 9.37 -11.35
CA HIS A 12 -0.03 10.54 -12.08
C HIS A 12 -0.96 10.19 -13.25
N SER A 13 -0.85 8.97 -13.80
CA SER A 13 -1.62 8.55 -14.97
C SER A 13 -2.99 7.93 -14.62
N VAL A 14 -3.22 7.57 -13.36
CA VAL A 14 -4.48 6.98 -12.89
C VAL A 14 -5.22 7.91 -11.94
N ASN A 15 -6.31 8.50 -12.44
CA ASN A 15 -7.32 9.24 -11.65
C ASN A 15 -8.03 8.39 -10.56
N LEU A 16 -7.60 7.14 -10.34
CA LEU A 16 -8.21 6.18 -9.41
C LEU A 16 -8.05 6.54 -7.93
N LEU A 17 -7.14 7.47 -7.59
CA LEU A 17 -6.93 7.93 -6.21
C LEU A 17 -7.63 9.24 -5.88
N ASN A 18 -8.19 9.93 -6.87
CA ASN A 18 -8.81 11.25 -6.67
C ASN A 18 -10.26 11.17 -6.16
N THR A 19 -10.93 10.02 -6.29
CA THR A 19 -12.31 9.84 -5.83
C THR A 19 -12.36 9.28 -4.41
N PRO A 20 -13.05 9.93 -3.44
CA PRO A 20 -13.32 9.36 -2.11
C PRO A 20 -13.93 7.97 -2.24
N ASP A 21 -13.59 7.05 -1.33
CA ASP A 21 -14.21 5.72 -1.20
C ASP A 21 -13.97 4.72 -2.35
N SER A 22 -13.10 5.02 -3.31
CA SER A 22 -12.82 4.13 -4.47
C SER A 22 -11.45 3.44 -4.38
N PHE A 23 -10.68 3.72 -3.32
CA PHE A 23 -9.35 3.14 -3.18
C PHE A 23 -9.42 1.61 -3.06
N CYS A 24 -8.73 0.92 -3.97
CA CYS A 24 -8.63 -0.54 -4.02
C CYS A 24 -7.15 -0.95 -3.94
N PRO A 25 -6.68 -1.51 -2.80
CA PRO A 25 -5.28 -1.87 -2.60
C PRO A 25 -4.74 -2.81 -3.69
N LYS A 26 -5.49 -3.89 -4.00
CA LYS A 26 -5.13 -4.86 -5.04
C LYS A 26 -4.94 -4.20 -6.41
N LYS A 27 -5.86 -3.31 -6.80
CA LYS A 27 -5.75 -2.56 -8.07
C LYS A 27 -4.56 -1.62 -8.06
N PHE A 28 -4.29 -0.94 -6.95
CA PHE A 28 -3.11 -0.08 -6.82
C PHE A 28 -1.83 -0.86 -7.07
N PHE A 29 -1.63 -2.01 -6.43
CA PHE A 29 -0.43 -2.83 -6.61
C PHE A 29 -0.31 -3.40 -8.03
N GLN A 30 -1.42 -3.78 -8.65
CA GLN A 30 -1.46 -4.18 -10.06
C GLN A 30 -1.04 -3.03 -10.99
N LEU A 31 -1.54 -1.82 -10.77
CA LEU A 31 -1.26 -0.64 -11.60
C LEU A 31 0.17 -0.13 -11.41
N CYS A 32 0.67 -0.14 -10.17
CA CYS A 32 2.06 0.16 -9.85
C CYS A 32 3.03 -0.91 -10.38
N GLY A 33 2.52 -2.04 -10.88
CA GLY A 33 3.30 -3.16 -11.39
C GLY A 33 4.05 -3.91 -10.30
N LEU A 34 3.69 -3.73 -9.03
CA LEU A 34 4.29 -4.39 -7.87
C LEU A 34 4.01 -5.90 -7.88
N THR A 35 2.86 -6.33 -8.41
CA THR A 35 2.50 -7.75 -8.56
C THR A 35 3.44 -8.52 -9.49
N LYS A 36 4.19 -7.82 -10.35
CA LYS A 36 5.18 -8.41 -11.27
C LYS A 36 6.61 -8.33 -10.75
N LYS A 37 6.80 -7.90 -9.49
CA LYS A 37 8.11 -7.74 -8.87
C LYS A 37 8.45 -8.93 -7.98
N SER A 38 9.74 -9.10 -7.71
CA SER A 38 10.20 -10.16 -6.82
C SER A 38 9.73 -9.91 -5.38
N PRO A 39 9.56 -10.97 -4.56
CA PRO A 39 9.20 -10.84 -3.14
C PRO A 39 10.14 -9.90 -2.36
N GLN A 40 11.42 -9.84 -2.75
CA GLN A 40 12.41 -8.92 -2.19
C GLN A 40 12.06 -7.44 -2.43
N ASP A 41 11.51 -7.09 -3.59
CA ASP A 41 11.09 -5.72 -3.88
C ASP A 41 9.79 -5.37 -3.14
N VAL A 42 8.88 -6.33 -2.99
CA VAL A 42 7.67 -6.18 -2.15
C VAL A 42 8.08 -5.94 -0.70
N LYS A 43 9.06 -6.68 -0.18
CA LYS A 43 9.61 -6.48 1.16
C LYS A 43 10.27 -5.10 1.34
N LYS A 44 10.92 -4.55 0.30
CA LYS A 44 11.43 -3.18 0.35
C LYS A 44 10.31 -2.15 0.43
N VAL A 45 9.18 -2.39 -0.24
CA VAL A 45 8.00 -1.52 -0.14
C VAL A 45 7.38 -1.62 1.25
N PHE A 46 7.26 -2.84 1.80
CA PHE A 46 6.82 -3.04 3.17
C PHE A 46 7.64 -2.21 4.16
N GLY A 47 8.97 -2.27 4.09
CA GLY A 47 9.85 -1.46 4.96
C GLY A 47 9.86 0.05 4.68
N ILE A 48 9.19 0.54 3.64
CA ILE A 48 8.94 1.98 3.42
C ILE A 48 7.62 2.40 4.09
N LEU A 49 6.68 1.47 4.24
CA LEU A 49 5.37 1.68 4.84
C LEU A 49 5.44 1.55 6.36
N ASP A 50 6.08 0.49 6.84
CA ASP A 50 6.44 0.25 8.25
C ASP A 50 7.51 1.28 8.66
N ASN A 51 7.03 2.40 9.21
CA ASN A 51 7.83 3.59 9.50
C ASN A 51 8.55 3.46 10.84
N ASP A 52 7.94 2.77 11.80
CA ASP A 52 8.53 2.51 13.11
C ASP A 52 9.38 1.23 13.17
N ALA A 53 9.40 0.45 12.07
CA ALA A 53 10.09 -0.83 11.96
C ALA A 53 9.57 -1.86 12.99
N SER A 54 8.29 -1.79 13.33
CA SER A 54 7.62 -2.75 14.21
C SER A 54 7.52 -4.14 13.58
N GLY A 55 7.65 -4.23 12.25
CA GLY A 55 7.42 -5.45 11.49
C GLY A 55 5.97 -5.64 11.05
N PHE A 56 5.11 -4.65 11.32
CA PHE A 56 3.69 -4.64 10.98
C PHE A 56 3.31 -3.27 10.41
N ILE A 57 2.33 -3.22 9.52
CA ILE A 57 1.74 -1.95 9.08
C ILE A 57 0.47 -1.71 9.89
N GLU A 58 0.49 -0.68 10.73
CA GLU A 58 -0.65 -0.32 11.60
C GLU A 58 -1.64 0.61 10.88
N GLU A 59 -2.85 0.79 11.44
CA GLU A 59 -3.90 1.63 10.85
C GLU A 59 -3.40 3.07 10.62
N GLU A 60 -2.66 3.61 11.59
CA GLU A 60 -2.09 4.96 11.58
C GLU A 60 -1.09 5.15 10.44
N GLU A 61 -0.30 4.12 10.13
CA GLU A 61 0.67 4.14 9.03
C GLU A 61 -0.02 3.97 7.68
N LEU A 62 -1.03 3.10 7.66
CA LEU A 62 -1.83 2.79 6.48
C LEU A 62 -2.61 4.01 5.99
N LYS A 63 -3.07 4.91 6.88
CA LYS A 63 -3.70 6.19 6.49
C LYS A 63 -2.81 7.01 5.55
N PHE A 64 -1.50 6.99 5.79
CA PHE A 64 -0.51 7.71 5.00
C PHE A 64 0.07 6.90 3.84
N PHE A 65 -0.45 5.70 3.57
CA PHE A 65 0.05 4.78 2.55
C PHE A 65 0.27 5.48 1.20
N LEU A 66 -0.71 6.23 0.70
CA LEU A 66 -0.59 6.95 -0.58
C LEU A 66 0.52 8.00 -0.56
N GLN A 67 0.70 8.68 0.57
CA GLN A 67 1.71 9.72 0.73
C GLN A 67 3.15 9.18 0.72
N ARG A 68 3.34 7.90 1.08
CA ARG A 68 4.65 7.23 1.00
C ARG A 68 5.14 7.07 -0.43
N PHE A 69 4.23 6.98 -1.40
CA PHE A 69 4.58 6.89 -2.83
C PHE A 69 4.47 8.22 -3.56
N ASN A 70 3.53 9.07 -3.15
CA ASN A 70 3.34 10.39 -3.69
C ASN A 70 3.06 11.39 -2.56
N PRO A 71 4.05 12.21 -2.17
CA PRO A 71 3.88 13.19 -1.09
C PRO A 71 2.72 14.17 -1.28
N GLY A 72 2.28 14.40 -2.53
CA GLY A 72 1.14 15.25 -2.86
C GLY A 72 -0.22 14.53 -2.87
N ALA A 73 -0.27 13.23 -2.59
CA ALA A 73 -1.51 12.48 -2.53
C ALA A 73 -2.30 12.76 -1.25
N ARG A 74 -3.60 12.49 -1.31
CA ARG A 74 -4.47 12.56 -0.13
C ARG A 74 -4.16 11.43 0.86
N VAL A 75 -4.61 11.62 2.09
CA VAL A 75 -4.66 10.58 3.13
C VAL A 75 -5.87 9.67 2.84
N LEU A 76 -5.76 8.37 3.14
CA LEU A 76 -6.90 7.48 3.08
C LEU A 76 -7.92 7.85 4.17
N THR A 77 -9.20 7.74 3.85
CA THR A 77 -10.27 7.91 4.86
C THR A 77 -10.28 6.71 5.81
N ASP A 78 -10.86 6.84 7.01
CA ASP A 78 -10.96 5.72 7.96
C ASP A 78 -11.70 4.52 7.34
N LYS A 79 -12.70 4.76 6.50
CA LYS A 79 -13.42 3.70 5.79
C LYS A 79 -12.52 2.97 4.78
N GLU A 80 -11.74 3.71 4.00
CA GLU A 80 -10.77 3.10 3.06
C GLU A 80 -9.67 2.35 3.80
N THR A 81 -9.19 2.90 4.91
CA THR A 81 -8.15 2.28 5.74
C THR A 81 -8.64 0.98 6.35
N LYS A 82 -9.85 0.97 6.93
CA LYS A 82 -10.48 -0.25 7.45
C LYS A 82 -10.76 -1.28 6.35
N THR A 83 -11.18 -0.83 5.17
CA THR A 83 -11.39 -1.72 4.02
C THR A 83 -10.06 -2.31 3.54
N PHE A 84 -8.98 -1.51 3.55
CA PHE A 84 -7.64 -2.00 3.23
C PHE A 84 -7.24 -3.06 4.24
N LEU A 85 -7.28 -2.71 5.53
CA LEU A 85 -6.90 -3.61 6.63
C LEU A 85 -7.67 -4.92 6.52
N SER A 86 -8.99 -4.89 6.43
CA SER A 86 -9.83 -6.10 6.29
C SER A 86 -9.57 -6.94 5.04
N VAL A 87 -8.93 -6.39 4.00
CA VAL A 87 -8.53 -7.13 2.79
C VAL A 87 -7.10 -7.70 2.91
N ALA A 88 -6.31 -7.15 3.82
CA ALA A 88 -4.90 -7.47 4.05
C ALA A 88 -4.70 -8.45 5.20
N ASP A 89 -5.37 -8.15 6.30
CA ASP A 89 -5.33 -8.78 7.61
C ASP A 89 -6.15 -10.08 7.53
N ASP A 90 -5.45 -11.19 7.29
CA ASP A 90 -6.06 -12.52 7.17
C ASP A 90 -6.22 -13.17 8.56
N ASP A 91 -5.33 -12.84 9.50
CA ASP A 91 -5.35 -13.36 10.87
C ASP A 91 -6.21 -12.53 11.85
N SER A 92 -6.70 -11.36 11.40
CA SER A 92 -7.53 -10.42 12.16
C SER A 92 -6.84 -9.85 13.40
N ASP A 93 -5.53 -9.65 13.36
CA ASP A 93 -4.74 -9.03 14.43
C ASP A 93 -4.85 -7.49 14.47
N GLY A 94 -5.48 -6.89 13.45
CA GLY A 94 -5.68 -5.46 13.31
C GLY A 94 -4.47 -4.73 12.71
N ARG A 95 -3.50 -5.45 12.15
CA ARG A 95 -2.30 -4.94 11.49
C ARG A 95 -2.06 -5.76 10.21
N ILE A 96 -1.00 -5.43 9.48
CA ILE A 96 -0.62 -6.18 8.28
C ILE A 96 0.82 -6.63 8.42
N GLY A 97 1.02 -7.94 8.53
CA GLY A 97 2.33 -8.56 8.54
C GLY A 97 3.01 -8.56 7.18
N ALA A 98 4.33 -8.77 7.17
CA ALA A 98 5.10 -8.83 5.93
C ALA A 98 4.67 -9.97 4.99
N GLU A 99 4.19 -11.08 5.54
CA GLU A 99 3.70 -12.24 4.76
C GLU A 99 2.33 -11.95 4.14
N GLU A 100 1.41 -11.36 4.90
CA GLU A 100 0.08 -10.94 4.45
C GLU A 100 0.16 -9.86 3.37
N PHE A 101 1.03 -8.86 3.57
CA PHE A 101 1.30 -7.84 2.57
C PHE A 101 1.82 -8.47 1.27
N GLN A 102 2.75 -9.43 1.36
CA GLN A 102 3.25 -10.14 0.18
C GLN A 102 2.16 -10.96 -0.50
N ALA A 103 1.33 -11.68 0.26
CA ALA A 103 0.21 -12.44 -0.27
C ALA A 103 -0.76 -11.54 -1.01
N MET A 104 -1.14 -10.39 -0.44
CA MET A 104 -2.01 -9.43 -1.11
C MET A 104 -1.39 -8.85 -2.39
N VAL A 105 -0.11 -8.48 -2.34
CA VAL A 105 0.59 -7.84 -3.46
C VAL A 105 0.88 -8.81 -4.60
N LEU A 106 1.12 -10.09 -4.30
CA LEU A 106 1.47 -11.11 -5.29
C LEU A 106 0.27 -11.98 -5.73
N SER A 107 -0.92 -11.72 -5.20
CA SER A 107 -2.18 -12.41 -5.54
C SER A 107 -2.76 -12.01 -6.90
#